data_AF-W2TYP0-F1
#
_entry.id   AF-W2TYP0-F1
#
_cell.length_a   1.000
_cell.length_b   1.000
_cell.length_c   1.000
_cell.angle_alpha   90.00
_cell.angle_beta   90.00
_cell.angle_gamma   90.00
#
_symmetry.space_group_name_H-M   'P 1'
#
loop_
_entity.id
_entity.type
_entity.pdbx_description
1 polymer ?
#
loop_
_entity_poly.entity_id
_entity_poly.type
_entity_poly.pdbx_seq_one_letter_code
_entity_poly.pdbx_strand_id
1 'polypeptide(L)'
;MSYAAGKDWTNVSFEVGRLQLREWRETSARRSEEVVELWEHVVSRSPSSLGDELWIVYEQPLNTLYLRRLADIRYTQGGQENIELARAYYEQAAKLNPVDLRALYGIVLCTNYLSNHMKGSGGDKKRDLIAAGGSAIDKILAIYEEYRLKKRVCLIREVLILQNNTTPHTTGVAQQKLMEMH
;
A
#
# COMPACT_ATOMS: atom_id res chain seq x y z
N MET A 1 -5.33 -4.75 29.87
CA MET A 1 -5.23 -4.03 28.59
C MET A 1 -6.27 -4.64 27.67
N SER A 2 -7.36 -3.90 27.40
CA SER A 2 -8.47 -4.35 26.55
C SER A 2 -8.14 -3.92 25.12
N TYR A 3 -7.68 -4.87 24.30
CA TYR A 3 -7.55 -4.65 22.86
C TYR A 3 -8.94 -4.73 22.24
N ALA A 4 -9.21 -3.80 21.32
CA ALA A 4 -10.49 -3.61 20.66
C ALA A 4 -11.11 -4.93 20.23
N ALA A 5 -12.41 -5.10 20.52
CA ALA A 5 -13.20 -6.29 20.23
C ALA A 5 -13.25 -6.59 18.71
N GLY A 6 -12.20 -7.19 18.18
CA GLY A 6 -12.21 -7.95 16.94
C GLY A 6 -12.95 -9.25 17.20
N LYS A 7 -13.86 -9.62 16.29
CA LYS A 7 -14.56 -10.90 16.31
C LYS A 7 -13.54 -12.03 16.46
N ASP A 8 -13.72 -12.91 17.43
CA ASP A 8 -12.82 -14.04 17.66
C ASP A 8 -12.95 -15.06 16.51
N TRP A 9 -11.89 -15.19 15.70
CA TRP A 9 -11.85 -16.06 14.52
C TRP A 9 -11.35 -17.48 14.81
N THR A 10 -10.94 -17.75 16.06
CA THR A 10 -10.30 -19.02 16.44
C THR A 10 -11.27 -20.21 16.46
N ASN A 11 -12.58 -19.96 16.52
CA ASN A 11 -13.61 -20.99 16.66
C ASN A 11 -14.67 -20.96 15.55
N VAL A 12 -14.27 -20.52 14.36
CA VAL A 12 -15.15 -20.34 13.20
C VAL A 12 -15.09 -21.55 12.28
N SER A 13 -16.22 -21.93 11.68
CA SER A 13 -16.23 -23.05 10.73
C SER A 13 -15.41 -22.73 9.48
N PHE A 14 -14.83 -23.76 8.88
CA PHE A 14 -14.02 -23.64 7.67
C PHE A 14 -14.73 -22.88 6.53
N GLU A 15 -16.03 -23.15 6.35
CA GLU A 15 -16.84 -22.50 5.32
C GLU A 15 -16.99 -20.99 5.54
N VAL A 16 -17.23 -20.60 6.80
CA VAL A 16 -17.38 -19.19 7.17
C VAL A 16 -16.04 -18.46 7.10
N GLY A 17 -14.95 -19.10 7.53
CA GLY A 17 -13.60 -18.56 7.36
C GLY A 17 -13.24 -18.35 5.88
N ARG A 18 -13.56 -19.32 5.02
CA ARG A 18 -13.31 -19.23 3.58
C ARG A 18 -14.09 -18.09 2.92
N LEU A 19 -15.37 -17.93 3.24
CA LEU A 19 -16.19 -16.83 2.74
C LEU A 19 -15.69 -15.47 3.26
N GLN A 20 -15.23 -15.41 4.51
CA GLN A 20 -14.68 -14.18 5.07
C GLN A 20 -13.36 -13.78 4.40
N LEU A 21 -12.47 -14.74 4.11
CA LEU A 21 -11.27 -14.47 3.30
C LEU A 21 -11.63 -13.97 1.90
N ARG A 22 -12.72 -14.47 1.31
CA ARG A 22 -13.21 -13.99 0.01
C ARG A 22 -13.74 -12.57 0.08
N GLU A 23 -14.53 -12.25 1.09
CA GLU A 23 -15.04 -10.91 1.33
C GLU A 23 -13.89 -9.92 1.59
N TRP A 24 -12.87 -10.31 2.37
CA TRP A 24 -11.68 -9.51 2.58
C TRP A 24 -10.82 -9.34 1.31
N ARG A 25 -10.82 -10.32 0.40
CA ARG A 25 -10.23 -10.17 -0.95
C ARG A 25 -10.97 -9.11 -1.76
N GLU A 26 -12.30 -9.17 -1.79
CA GLU A 26 -13.13 -8.27 -2.61
C GLU A 26 -13.14 -6.84 -2.07
N THR A 27 -12.93 -6.68 -0.76
CA THR A 27 -12.87 -5.37 -0.10
C THR A 27 -11.45 -4.80 0.05
N SER A 28 -10.40 -5.53 -0.38
CA SER A 28 -8.98 -5.13 -0.29
C SER A 28 -8.56 -4.66 1.12
N ALA A 29 -9.18 -5.22 2.16
CA ALA A 29 -8.95 -4.82 3.54
C ALA A 29 -7.67 -5.47 4.08
N ARG A 30 -6.64 -4.68 4.40
CA ARG A 30 -5.41 -5.17 5.05
C ARG A 30 -5.67 -5.51 6.52
N ARG A 31 -6.12 -6.74 6.77
CA ARG A 31 -6.37 -7.33 8.09
C ARG A 31 -5.41 -8.50 8.34
N SER A 32 -4.13 -8.18 8.44
CA SER A 32 -3.05 -9.19 8.46
C SER A 32 -3.07 -10.06 9.70
N GLU A 33 -3.49 -9.53 10.85
CA GLU A 33 -3.58 -10.30 12.10
C GLU A 33 -4.77 -11.27 12.04
N GLU A 34 -5.94 -10.80 11.62
CA GLU A 34 -7.15 -11.60 11.52
C GLU A 34 -7.05 -12.70 10.43
N VAL A 35 -6.30 -12.43 9.35
CA VAL A 35 -5.99 -13.43 8.31
C VAL A 35 -5.05 -14.51 8.85
N VAL A 36 -4.03 -14.14 9.63
CA VAL A 36 -3.11 -15.11 10.25
C VAL A 36 -3.82 -15.97 11.28
N GLU A 37 -4.66 -15.36 12.14
CA GLU A 37 -5.45 -16.09 13.12
C GLU A 37 -6.37 -17.13 12.46
N LEU A 38 -7.09 -16.72 11.41
CA LEU A 38 -7.96 -17.61 10.66
C LEU A 38 -7.17 -18.70 9.92
N TRP A 39 -5.99 -18.37 9.39
CA TRP A 39 -5.10 -19.34 8.73
C TRP A 39 -4.60 -20.39 9.72
N GLU A 40 -4.08 -19.96 10.87
CA GLU A 40 -3.50 -20.84 11.89
C GLU A 40 -4.55 -21.73 12.57
N HIS A 41 -5.78 -21.24 12.78
CA HIS A 41 -6.77 -21.94 13.57
C HIS A 41 -7.84 -22.68 12.75
N VAL A 42 -8.08 -22.27 11.50
CA VAL A 42 -9.16 -22.81 10.66
C VAL A 42 -8.64 -23.50 9.41
N VAL A 43 -7.71 -22.87 8.67
CA VAL A 43 -7.24 -23.37 7.37
C VAL A 43 -6.12 -24.41 7.51
N SER A 44 -5.22 -24.24 8.47
CA SER A 44 -4.12 -25.18 8.76
C SER A 44 -4.59 -26.59 9.13
N ARG A 45 -5.83 -26.72 9.61
CA ARG A 45 -6.43 -27.99 10.05
C ARG A 45 -6.90 -28.87 8.88
N SER A 46 -7.04 -28.30 7.68
CA SER A 46 -7.57 -29.01 6.50
C SER A 46 -6.82 -28.63 5.19
N PRO A 47 -5.50 -28.84 5.09
CA PRO A 47 -4.72 -28.45 3.90
C PRO A 47 -5.09 -29.27 2.65
N SER A 48 -5.58 -30.49 2.82
CA SER A 48 -5.96 -31.41 1.73
C SER A 48 -7.33 -31.11 1.10
N SER A 49 -8.18 -30.30 1.73
CA SER A 49 -9.43 -29.82 1.10
C SER A 49 -9.24 -28.54 0.28
N LEU A 50 -8.02 -27.96 0.29
CA LEU A 50 -7.70 -26.68 -0.32
C LEU A 50 -6.97 -26.76 -1.67
N GLY A 51 -6.85 -27.96 -2.25
CA GLY A 51 -6.23 -28.27 -3.56
C GLY A 51 -5.60 -27.08 -4.31
N ASP A 52 -6.32 -26.56 -5.31
CA ASP A 52 -5.87 -25.44 -6.15
C ASP A 52 -6.13 -24.05 -5.53
N GLU A 53 -6.94 -23.97 -4.46
CA GLU A 53 -7.30 -22.72 -3.78
C GLU A 53 -6.21 -22.23 -2.80
N LEU A 54 -5.29 -23.10 -2.39
CA LEU A 54 -4.12 -22.75 -1.57
C LEU A 54 -3.26 -21.66 -2.23
N TRP A 55 -3.09 -21.75 -3.54
CA TRP A 55 -2.36 -20.77 -4.35
C TRP A 55 -3.05 -19.40 -4.36
N ILE A 56 -4.39 -19.39 -4.43
CA ILE A 56 -5.22 -18.18 -4.43
C ILE A 56 -5.15 -17.47 -3.07
N VAL A 57 -5.01 -18.23 -1.98
CA VAL A 57 -4.81 -17.66 -0.63
C VAL A 57 -3.39 -17.07 -0.50
N TYR A 58 -2.38 -17.72 -1.07
CA TYR A 58 -1.01 -17.20 -1.11
C TYR A 58 -0.92 -15.90 -1.95
N GLU A 59 -1.68 -15.77 -3.04
CA GLU A 59 -1.61 -14.63 -3.96
C GLU A 59 -2.01 -13.26 -3.37
N GLN A 60 -2.73 -13.19 -2.24
CA GLN A 60 -3.40 -11.97 -1.76
C GLN A 60 -2.45 -10.75 -1.51
N PRO A 61 -1.22 -10.90 -0.99
CA PRO A 61 -0.20 -9.84 -0.96
C PRO A 61 0.99 -10.11 -1.90
N LEU A 62 1.13 -11.35 -2.37
CA LEU A 62 2.25 -11.78 -3.18
C LEU A 62 2.11 -11.34 -4.63
N ASN A 63 0.90 -11.07 -5.14
CA ASN A 63 0.74 -10.67 -6.53
C ASN A 63 1.40 -9.30 -6.81
N THR A 64 1.12 -8.27 -6.00
CA THR A 64 1.80 -6.96 -6.11
C THR A 64 3.30 -7.05 -5.80
N LEU A 65 3.70 -7.81 -4.78
CA LEU A 65 5.11 -7.98 -4.42
C LEU A 65 5.91 -8.71 -5.50
N TYR A 66 5.31 -9.73 -6.12
CA TYR A 66 5.87 -10.49 -7.24
C TYR A 66 6.00 -9.62 -8.49
N LEU A 67 4.93 -8.88 -8.85
CA LEU A 67 4.96 -7.93 -9.97
C LEU A 67 6.05 -6.87 -9.76
N ARG A 68 6.16 -6.32 -8.55
CA ARG A 68 7.23 -5.38 -8.19
C ARG A 68 8.61 -6.01 -8.33
N ARG A 69 8.81 -7.22 -7.84
CA ARG A 69 10.10 -7.92 -7.90
C ARG A 69 10.49 -8.26 -9.33
N LEU A 70 9.53 -8.70 -10.14
CA LEU A 70 9.73 -8.96 -11.56
C LEU A 70 10.09 -7.66 -12.29
N ALA A 71 9.41 -6.55 -11.97
CA ALA A 71 9.73 -5.24 -12.51
C ALA A 71 11.16 -4.77 -12.13
N ASP A 72 11.57 -4.92 -10.87
CA ASP A 72 12.93 -4.63 -10.40
C ASP A 72 13.98 -5.45 -11.19
N ILE A 73 13.73 -6.74 -11.40
CA ILE A 73 14.62 -7.63 -12.18
C ILE A 73 14.70 -7.18 -13.64
N ARG A 74 13.55 -6.89 -14.29
CA ARG A 74 13.54 -6.41 -15.67
C ARG A 74 14.21 -5.05 -15.82
N TYR A 75 14.02 -4.14 -14.86
CA TYR A 75 14.67 -2.83 -14.85
C TYR A 75 16.20 -2.96 -14.77
N THR A 76 16.70 -3.85 -13.90
CA THR A 76 18.15 -4.09 -13.71
C THR A 76 18.79 -4.85 -14.85
N GLN A 77 18.04 -5.67 -15.60
CA GLN A 77 18.52 -6.31 -16.82
C GLN A 77 18.87 -5.30 -17.93
N GLY A 78 18.32 -4.08 -17.87
CA GLY A 78 18.62 -3.01 -18.82
C GLY A 78 18.15 -3.31 -20.24
N GLY A 79 18.35 -2.36 -21.15
CA GLY A 79 17.80 -2.42 -22.51
C GLY A 79 16.38 -1.87 -22.59
N GLN A 80 16.05 -1.27 -23.74
CA GLN A 80 14.81 -0.51 -23.89
C GLN A 80 13.55 -1.38 -23.71
N GLU A 81 13.55 -2.58 -24.30
CA GLU A 81 12.43 -3.53 -24.22
C GLU A 81 12.17 -3.98 -22.78
N ASN A 82 13.23 -4.27 -22.02
CA ASN A 82 13.09 -4.70 -20.62
C ASN A 82 12.58 -3.57 -19.73
N ILE A 83 12.96 -2.32 -19.99
CA ILE A 83 12.46 -1.16 -19.24
C ILE A 83 10.97 -0.89 -19.58
N GLU A 84 10.56 -1.07 -20.84
CA GLU A 84 9.15 -0.98 -21.25
C GLU A 84 8.31 -2.05 -20.54
N LEU A 85 8.82 -3.28 -20.42
CA LEU A 85 8.18 -4.36 -19.66
C LEU A 85 8.17 -4.09 -18.15
N ALA A 86 9.27 -3.58 -17.59
CA ALA A 86 9.34 -3.20 -16.17
C ALA A 86 8.27 -2.16 -15.82
N ARG A 87 8.09 -1.14 -16.68
CA ARG A 87 7.03 -0.14 -16.53
C ARG A 87 5.64 -0.79 -16.51
N ALA A 88 5.35 -1.71 -17.43
CA ALA A 88 4.06 -2.38 -17.50
C ALA A 88 3.76 -3.20 -16.22
N TYR A 89 4.77 -3.90 -15.67
CA TYR A 89 4.62 -4.62 -14.40
C TYR A 89 4.42 -3.68 -13.22
N TYR A 90 5.11 -2.53 -13.17
CA TYR A 90 4.85 -1.52 -12.13
C TYR A 90 3.46 -0.90 -12.24
N GLU A 91 2.96 -0.65 -13.45
CA GLU A 91 1.58 -0.16 -13.66
C GLU A 91 0.54 -1.18 -13.22
N GLN A 92 0.76 -2.47 -13.51
CA GLN A 92 -0.09 -3.55 -13.00
C GLN A 92 -0.07 -3.60 -11.46
N ALA A 93 1.11 -3.50 -10.85
CA ALA A 93 1.26 -3.44 -9.40
C ALA A 93 0.53 -2.22 -8.80
N ALA A 94 0.62 -1.05 -9.44
CA ALA A 94 -0.04 0.17 -9.01
C ALA A 94 -1.58 0.14 -9.21
N LYS A 95 -2.09 -0.65 -10.17
CA LYS A 95 -3.53 -0.90 -10.31
C LYS A 95 -4.08 -1.77 -9.17
N LEU A 96 -3.31 -2.77 -8.75
CA LEU A 96 -3.69 -3.64 -7.64
C LEU A 96 -3.53 -2.94 -6.28
N ASN A 97 -2.46 -2.16 -6.12
CA ASN A 97 -2.19 -1.38 -4.92
C ASN A 97 -1.79 0.07 -5.28
N PRO A 98 -2.75 1.01 -5.28
CA PRO A 98 -2.49 2.40 -5.65
C PRO A 98 -1.67 3.17 -4.62
N VAL A 99 -1.49 2.63 -3.41
CA VAL A 99 -0.75 3.25 -2.30
C VAL A 99 0.71 2.77 -2.26
N ASP A 100 1.11 1.81 -3.10
CA ASP A 100 2.50 1.35 -3.13
C ASP A 100 3.43 2.41 -3.73
N LEU A 101 4.03 3.19 -2.84
CA LEU A 101 5.04 4.21 -3.16
C LEU A 101 6.18 3.64 -4.02
N ARG A 102 6.56 2.37 -3.83
CA ARG A 102 7.67 1.79 -4.58
C ARG A 102 7.28 1.45 -6.01
N ALA A 103 6.06 0.96 -6.24
CA ALA A 103 5.56 0.75 -7.60
C ALA A 103 5.42 2.09 -8.34
N LEU A 104 4.83 3.11 -7.70
CA LEU A 104 4.72 4.45 -8.27
C LEU A 104 6.09 5.07 -8.60
N TYR A 105 7.06 4.93 -7.70
CA TYR A 105 8.43 5.37 -7.95
C TYR A 105 9.10 4.60 -9.11
N GLY A 106 8.85 3.29 -9.22
CA GLY A 106 9.30 2.47 -10.34
C GLY A 106 8.78 2.97 -11.69
N ILE A 107 7.51 3.40 -11.77
CA ILE A 107 6.93 4.02 -12.97
C ILE A 107 7.69 5.30 -13.33
N VAL A 108 7.99 6.16 -12.35
CA VAL A 108 8.74 7.42 -12.57
C VAL A 108 10.15 7.14 -13.09
N LEU A 109 10.84 6.15 -12.53
CA LEU A 109 12.18 5.77 -12.99
C LEU A 109 12.16 5.23 -14.43
N CYS A 110 11.20 4.36 -14.76
CA CYS A 110 11.09 3.78 -16.10
C CYS A 110 10.72 4.84 -17.14
N THR A 111 9.75 5.72 -16.83
CA THR A 111 9.33 6.80 -17.73
C THR A 111 10.46 7.79 -17.99
N ASN A 112 11.23 8.17 -16.97
CA ASN A 112 12.41 9.02 -17.10
C ASN A 112 13.48 8.36 -17.99
N TYR A 113 13.85 7.10 -17.70
CA TYR A 113 14.83 6.37 -18.51
C TYR A 113 14.41 6.29 -19.98
N LEU A 114 13.17 5.86 -20.25
CA LEU A 114 12.65 5.75 -21.61
C LEU A 114 12.65 7.11 -22.31
N SER A 115 12.19 8.17 -21.65
CA SER A 115 12.13 9.52 -22.24
C SER A 115 13.50 10.07 -22.71
N ASN A 116 14.58 9.60 -22.08
CA ASN A 116 15.96 10.00 -22.38
C ASN A 116 16.66 9.04 -23.35
N HIS A 117 16.25 7.76 -23.38
CA HIS A 117 16.84 6.73 -24.24
C HIS A 117 16.05 6.44 -25.53
N MET A 118 14.85 7.02 -25.72
CA MET A 118 14.14 6.94 -27.00
C MET A 118 14.85 7.79 -28.07
N LYS A 119 15.52 7.15 -29.04
CA LYS A 119 16.13 7.82 -30.21
C LYS A 119 15.09 8.05 -31.31
N GLY A 120 14.72 9.31 -31.55
CA GLY A 120 14.05 9.80 -32.78
C GLY A 120 12.66 9.23 -33.14
N SER A 121 11.76 10.08 -33.62
CA SER A 121 10.40 9.75 -34.13
C SER A 121 9.34 9.28 -33.12
N GLY A 122 9.43 9.71 -31.85
CA GLY A 122 8.48 9.35 -30.80
C GLY A 122 7.98 10.53 -29.96
N GLY A 123 7.77 11.70 -30.56
CA GLY A 123 7.38 12.92 -29.83
C GLY A 123 6.13 12.73 -28.96
N ASP A 124 5.09 12.10 -29.52
CA ASP A 124 3.86 11.81 -28.77
C ASP A 124 4.07 10.70 -27.73
N LYS A 125 4.78 9.62 -28.08
CA LYS A 125 5.12 8.54 -27.14
C LYS A 125 5.94 9.03 -25.94
N LYS A 126 6.83 10.02 -26.17
CA LYS A 126 7.59 10.70 -25.12
C LYS A 126 6.70 11.60 -24.27
N ARG A 127 5.74 12.31 -24.86
CA ARG A 127 4.75 13.11 -24.13
C ARG A 127 3.89 12.23 -23.23
N ASP A 128 3.46 11.07 -23.71
CA ASP A 128 2.68 10.09 -22.95
C ASP A 128 3.49 9.51 -21.78
N LEU A 129 4.77 9.21 -21.99
CA LEU A 129 5.68 8.77 -20.93
C LEU A 129 5.83 9.83 -19.82
N ILE A 130 5.99 11.10 -20.22
CA ILE A 130 6.09 12.22 -19.28
C ILE A 130 4.76 12.39 -18.52
N ALA A 131 3.62 12.29 -19.20
CA ALA A 131 2.31 12.36 -18.56
C ALA A 131 2.07 11.22 -17.56
N ALA A 132 2.44 9.99 -17.92
CA ALA A 132 2.36 8.83 -17.03
C ALA A 132 3.26 8.99 -15.79
N GLY A 133 4.49 9.49 -15.98
CA GLY A 133 5.41 9.82 -14.88
C GLY A 133 4.87 10.92 -13.98
N GLY A 134 4.30 11.99 -14.55
CA GLY A 134 3.65 13.08 -13.81
C GLY A 134 2.49 12.58 -12.96
N SER A 135 1.58 11.78 -13.54
CA SER A 135 0.46 11.19 -12.80
C SER A 135 0.91 10.31 -11.62
N ALA A 136 2.02 9.57 -11.77
CA ALA A 136 2.58 8.78 -10.68
C ALA A 136 3.14 9.67 -9.56
N ILE A 137 3.81 10.78 -9.89
CA ILE A 137 4.30 11.76 -8.92
C ILE A 137 3.15 12.43 -8.17
N ASP A 138 2.09 12.83 -8.88
CA ASP A 138 0.91 13.45 -8.27
C ASP A 138 0.26 12.51 -7.24
N LYS A 139 0.19 11.21 -7.56
CA LYS A 139 -0.29 10.18 -6.61
C LYS A 139 0.63 10.07 -5.38
N ILE A 140 1.95 10.06 -5.59
CA ILE A 140 2.92 10.04 -4.48
C ILE A 140 2.73 11.26 -3.58
N LEU A 141 2.63 12.46 -4.15
CA LEU A 141 2.43 13.70 -3.41
C LEU A 141 1.12 13.70 -2.63
N ALA A 142 0.03 13.24 -3.25
CA ALA A 142 -1.26 13.08 -2.58
C ALA A 142 -1.17 12.15 -1.36
N ILE A 143 -0.46 11.02 -1.49
CA ILE A 143 -0.20 10.10 -0.38
C ILE A 143 0.60 10.79 0.73
N TYR A 144 1.65 11.55 0.40
CA TYR A 144 2.44 12.29 1.38
C TYR A 144 1.63 13.35 2.13
N GLU A 145 0.79 14.11 1.43
CA GLU A 145 -0.08 15.10 2.05
C GLU A 145 -1.13 14.44 2.95
N GLU A 146 -1.67 13.28 2.56
CA GLU A 146 -2.57 12.49 3.42
C GLU A 146 -1.87 12.03 4.69
N TYR A 147 -0.64 11.51 4.60
CA TYR A 147 0.16 11.14 5.77
C TYR A 147 0.46 12.34 6.67
N ARG A 148 0.79 13.49 6.07
CA ARG A 148 1.06 14.74 6.79
C ARG A 148 -0.18 15.23 7.54
N LEU A 149 -1.35 15.19 6.89
CA LEU A 149 -2.64 15.54 7.48
C LEU A 149 -3.01 14.59 8.61
N LYS A 150 -2.91 13.26 8.41
CA LYS A 150 -3.16 12.26 9.45
C LYS A 150 -2.29 12.48 10.68
N LYS A 151 -0.99 12.77 10.48
CA LYS A 151 -0.06 13.05 11.58
C LYS A 151 -0.45 14.33 12.33
N ARG A 152 -0.82 15.39 11.61
CA ARG A 152 -1.31 16.65 12.21
C ARG A 152 -2.60 16.45 13.02
N VAL A 153 -3.58 15.73 12.47
CA VAL A 153 -4.85 15.45 13.16
C VAL A 153 -4.63 14.61 14.41
N CYS A 154 -3.75 13.59 14.35
CA CYS A 154 -3.43 12.76 15.51
C CYS A 154 -2.78 13.59 16.63
N LEU A 155 -1.83 14.45 16.27
CA LEU A 155 -1.17 15.37 17.21
C LEU A 155 -2.15 16.38 17.83
N ILE A 156 -3.05 16.98 17.04
CA ILE A 156 -4.07 17.90 17.54
C ILE A 156 -5.02 17.17 18.51
N ARG A 157 -5.41 15.93 18.18
CA ARG A 157 -6.26 15.11 19.04
C ARG A 157 -5.57 14.79 20.36
N GLU A 158 -4.28 14.43 20.34
CA GLU A 158 -3.49 14.21 21.56
C GLU A 158 -3.37 15.50 22.40
N VAL A 159 -3.10 16.65 21.78
CA VAL A 159 -3.02 17.94 22.47
C VAL A 159 -4.36 18.33 23.11
N LEU A 160 -5.49 18.14 22.41
CA LEU A 160 -6.83 18.39 22.96
C LEU A 160 -7.16 17.45 24.14
N ILE A 161 -6.77 16.19 24.05
CA ILE A 161 -6.94 15.22 25.16
C ILE A 161 -6.09 15.64 26.37
N LEU A 162 -4.87 16.12 26.16
CA LEU A 162 -4.02 16.63 27.24
C LEU A 162 -4.61 17.89 27.88
N GLN A 163 -5.11 18.84 27.09
CA GLN A 163 -5.75 20.06 27.62
C GLN A 163 -7.00 19.76 28.46
N ASN A 164 -7.79 18.74 28.09
CA ASN A 164 -8.97 18.33 28.84
C ASN A 164 -8.64 17.53 30.12
N ASN A 165 -7.41 17.02 30.26
CA ASN A 165 -6.96 16.24 31.41
C ASN A 165 -6.00 17.00 32.35
N THR A 166 -5.56 18.22 32.01
CA THR A 166 -4.66 19.03 32.84
C THR A 166 -5.36 20.22 33.48
N THR A 167 -5.20 20.36 34.79
CA THR A 167 -5.61 21.51 35.60
C THR A 167 -4.94 22.82 35.12
N PRO A 168 -5.54 24.00 35.40
CA PRO A 168 -5.36 25.24 34.63
C PRO A 168 -3.97 25.94 34.67
N HIS A 169 -2.92 25.31 35.19
CA HIS A 169 -1.60 25.96 35.33
C HIS A 169 -0.58 25.64 34.22
N THR A 170 -0.85 24.72 33.29
CA THR A 170 0.10 24.29 32.23
C THR A 170 -0.17 24.87 30.83
N THR A 171 -1.20 25.69 30.67
CA THR A 171 -1.67 26.26 29.39
C THR A 171 -0.63 27.09 28.64
N GLY A 172 0.32 27.72 29.34
CA GLY A 172 1.35 28.57 28.72
C GLY A 172 2.35 27.82 27.84
N VAL A 173 2.73 26.59 28.20
CA VAL A 173 3.74 25.81 27.45
C VAL A 173 3.15 25.21 26.16
N ALA A 174 1.86 24.86 26.17
CA ALA A 174 1.16 24.35 25.00
C ALA A 174 0.96 25.42 23.92
N GLN A 175 0.69 26.67 24.32
CA GLN A 175 0.57 27.80 23.38
C GLN A 175 1.91 28.16 22.71
N GLN A 176 3.03 28.01 23.42
CA GLN A 176 4.36 28.31 22.88
C GLN A 176 4.79 27.31 21.79
N LYS A 177 4.51 26.00 21.97
CA LYS A 177 4.75 24.97 20.93
C LYS A 177 3.82 25.10 19.72
N LEU A 178 2.66 25.75 19.86
CA LEU A 178 1.75 26.04 18.75
C LEU A 178 2.26 27.19 17.87
N MET A 179 2.96 28.18 18.43
CA MET A 179 3.55 29.28 17.65
C MET A 179 4.80 28.88 16.87
N GLU A 180 5.57 27.88 17.33
CA GLU A 180 6.76 27.37 16.62
C GLU A 180 6.42 26.48 15.40
N MET A 181 5.13 26.26 15.10
CA MET A 181 4.66 25.41 13.97
C MET A 181 4.28 26.20 12.69
N HIS A 182 4.52 27.51 12.65
CA HIS A 182 4.32 28.35 11.46
C HIS A 182 5.53 28.38 10.53
#